data_AF-A0A3A4VBD8-F1
#
_entry.id   AF-A0A3A4VBD8-F1
#
_cell.length_a   1.000
_cell.length_b   1.000
_cell.length_c   1.000
_cell.angle_alpha   90.00
_cell.angle_beta   90.00
_cell.angle_gamma   90.00
#
_symmetry.space_group_name_H-M   'P 1'
#
loop_
_entity.id
_entity.type
_entity.pdbx_description
1 polymer ?
#
loop_
_entity_poly.entity_id
_entity_poly.type
_entity_poly.pdbx_seq_one_letter_code
_entity_poly.pdbx_strand_id
1 'polypeptide(L)'
;RPKRRDFVLSKNFHTTMTKHFQKISKYKPSVLQGTLHLEVAKPRTGLAVEHPYERHALSILSILAVLLIGAYLFFVMSSVFHVMARSDALAEIRAIEGSIGGMEEEYLALAEEVSPMRAAELGLAPVADTAYVYRPGNTAVATTRAQEI
;
A
#
# COMPACT_ATOMS: atom_id res chain seq x y z
N ARG A 1 -14.71 17.32 93.77
CA ARG A 1 -13.94 16.10 93.42
C ARG A 1 -14.70 15.32 92.36
N PRO A 2 -14.25 15.23 91.10
CA PRO A 2 -14.86 14.33 90.12
C PRO A 2 -14.13 12.98 90.06
N LYS A 3 -14.88 11.87 90.03
CA LYS A 3 -14.39 10.50 89.88
C LYS A 3 -14.63 10.03 88.45
N ARG A 4 -13.58 9.43 87.87
CA ARG A 4 -13.42 8.97 86.49
C ARG A 4 -14.13 7.63 86.21
N ARG A 5 -14.56 7.52 84.93
CA ARG A 5 -14.58 6.35 84.01
C ARG A 5 -15.53 5.18 84.32
N ASP A 6 -16.28 4.79 83.27
CA ASP A 6 -16.22 3.50 82.53
C ASP A 6 -16.99 3.71 81.21
N PHE A 7 -16.41 3.60 80.00
CA PHE A 7 -16.00 2.42 79.22
C PHE A 7 -17.18 1.52 78.79
N VAL A 8 -17.71 1.71 77.58
CA VAL A 8 -18.30 0.64 76.76
C VAL A 8 -18.03 0.90 75.28
N LEU A 9 -17.27 0.00 74.66
CA LEU A 9 -17.17 -0.17 73.21
C LEU A 9 -18.51 -0.67 72.65
N SER A 10 -18.94 -0.14 71.51
CA SER A 10 -19.73 -0.95 70.58
C SER A 10 -19.40 -0.55 69.14
N LYS A 11 -18.64 -1.42 68.47
CA LYS A 11 -18.53 -1.50 67.02
C LYS A 11 -19.89 -1.93 66.48
N ASN A 12 -20.32 -1.40 65.34
CA ASN A 12 -20.96 -2.19 64.27
C ASN A 12 -21.01 -1.40 62.97
N PHE A 13 -20.10 -1.78 62.07
CA PHE A 13 -20.22 -1.66 60.62
C PHE A 13 -21.41 -2.50 60.15
N HIS A 14 -22.24 -1.98 59.25
CA HIS A 14 -22.76 -2.80 58.15
C HIS A 14 -23.20 -1.97 56.95
N THR A 15 -22.43 -2.13 55.88
CA THR A 15 -22.67 -1.80 54.49
C THR A 15 -23.85 -2.62 53.95
N THR A 16 -24.70 -2.05 53.08
CA THR A 16 -25.01 -2.57 51.73
C THR A 16 -26.07 -1.73 51.02
N MET A 17 -25.63 -1.04 49.97
CA MET A 17 -26.48 -0.54 48.88
C MET A 17 -26.86 -1.70 47.96
N THR A 18 -28.15 -1.98 47.78
CA THR A 18 -28.66 -2.85 46.70
C THR A 18 -29.25 -1.99 45.60
N LYS A 19 -28.54 -1.97 44.46
CA LYS A 19 -28.90 -1.24 43.25
C LYS A 19 -30.08 -1.91 42.56
N HIS A 20 -31.12 -1.11 42.42
CA HIS A 20 -32.24 -1.22 41.50
C HIS A 20 -31.71 -1.34 40.06
N PHE A 21 -32.05 -2.40 39.32
CA PHE A 21 -32.23 -2.45 37.85
C PHE A 21 -32.63 -3.88 37.45
N GLN A 22 -33.93 -4.18 37.53
CA GLN A 22 -34.51 -5.33 36.86
C GLN A 22 -35.59 -4.83 35.90
N LYS A 23 -35.54 -5.38 34.68
CA LYS A 23 -36.45 -5.22 33.53
C LYS A 23 -35.96 -4.25 32.45
N ILE A 24 -35.40 -4.83 31.38
CA ILE A 24 -35.74 -4.72 29.94
C ILE A 24 -34.93 -5.87 29.31
N SER A 25 -35.50 -6.93 28.73
CA SER A 25 -36.03 -6.90 27.38
C SER A 25 -36.93 -8.12 27.11
N LYS A 26 -37.99 -7.87 26.34
CA LYS A 26 -39.08 -8.78 26.00
C LYS A 26 -38.94 -9.22 24.53
N TYR A 27 -37.76 -9.70 24.12
CA TYR A 27 -37.51 -10.10 22.74
C TYR A 27 -36.88 -11.49 22.66
N LYS A 28 -37.44 -12.34 21.79
CA LYS A 28 -36.91 -13.67 21.44
C LYS A 28 -35.53 -13.51 20.80
N PRO A 29 -34.47 -14.19 21.29
CA PRO A 29 -33.17 -14.15 20.64
C PRO A 29 -33.26 -14.81 19.25
N SER A 30 -32.66 -14.13 18.27
CA SER A 30 -32.61 -14.52 16.87
C SER A 30 -31.87 -15.84 16.67
N VAL A 31 -32.41 -16.72 15.82
CA VAL A 31 -31.84 -18.03 15.43
C VAL A 31 -30.49 -17.89 14.69
N LEU A 32 -30.10 -16.67 14.35
CA LEU A 32 -28.83 -16.31 13.73
C LEU A 32 -27.77 -15.85 14.76
N GLN A 33 -28.04 -15.93 16.06
CA GLN A 33 -27.00 -16.04 17.09
C GLN A 33 -26.41 -17.46 17.02
N GLY A 34 -25.76 -17.76 15.89
CA GLY A 34 -24.79 -18.84 15.82
C GLY A 34 -23.80 -18.58 16.95
N THR A 35 -23.81 -19.48 17.92
CA THR A 35 -22.94 -19.45 19.07
C THR A 35 -21.51 -19.63 18.56
N LEU A 36 -20.87 -18.52 18.19
CA LEU A 36 -19.42 -18.42 18.23
C LEU A 36 -19.06 -18.56 19.71
N HIS A 37 -19.02 -19.81 20.18
CA HIS A 37 -18.26 -20.22 21.35
C HIS A 37 -16.79 -19.96 21.01
N LEU A 38 -16.42 -18.69 21.01
CA LEU A 38 -15.07 -18.28 21.28
C LEU A 38 -14.87 -18.68 22.75
N GLU A 39 -14.44 -19.91 22.97
CA GLU A 39 -13.73 -20.26 24.19
C GLU A 39 -12.50 -19.35 24.22
N VAL A 40 -12.69 -18.15 24.77
CA VAL A 40 -11.60 -17.34 25.26
C VAL A 40 -11.00 -18.20 26.36
N ALA A 41 -9.97 -18.96 26.00
CA ALA A 41 -9.24 -19.84 26.89
C ALA A 41 -8.98 -19.04 28.16
N LYS A 42 -9.67 -19.42 29.23
CA LYS A 42 -9.58 -18.78 30.54
C LYS A 42 -8.09 -18.80 30.87
N PRO A 43 -7.38 -17.65 30.94
CA PRO A 43 -5.96 -17.68 31.22
C PRO A 43 -5.84 -18.42 32.56
N ARG A 44 -5.15 -19.55 32.56
CA ARG A 44 -4.86 -20.29 33.79
C ARG A 44 -3.89 -19.40 34.56
N THR A 45 -4.44 -18.48 35.34
CA THR A 45 -3.74 -17.54 36.25
C THR A 45 -3.17 -18.27 37.46
N GLY A 46 -2.82 -19.55 37.31
CA GLY A 46 -2.31 -20.41 38.40
C GLY A 46 -0.80 -20.43 38.50
N LEU A 47 -0.07 -19.97 37.47
CA LEU A 47 1.40 -20.00 37.44
C LEU A 47 2.04 -18.60 37.31
N ALA A 48 1.27 -17.56 36.97
CA ALA A 48 1.80 -16.21 36.75
C ALA A 48 1.73 -15.27 37.97
N VAL A 49 1.34 -15.81 39.14
CA VAL A 49 1.06 -15.00 40.34
C VAL A 49 2.28 -14.85 41.26
N GLU A 50 3.36 -15.60 41.06
CA GLU A 50 4.42 -15.65 42.07
C GLU A 50 5.64 -14.77 41.80
N HIS A 51 5.90 -14.33 40.55
CA HIS A 51 7.10 -13.53 40.26
C HIS A 51 6.83 -12.23 39.47
N PRO A 52 7.10 -11.04 40.06
CA PRO A 52 6.86 -9.75 39.40
C PRO A 52 7.73 -9.56 38.14
N TYR A 53 8.87 -10.25 38.06
CA TYR A 53 9.77 -10.23 36.90
C TYR A 53 9.17 -10.89 35.66
N GLU A 54 8.37 -11.95 35.81
CA GLU A 54 7.75 -12.65 34.68
C GLU A 54 6.74 -11.76 33.95
N ARG A 55 5.99 -10.94 34.70
CA ARG A 55 5.03 -10.01 34.13
C ARG A 55 5.71 -8.95 33.26
N HIS A 56 6.86 -8.43 33.70
CA HIS A 56 7.64 -7.50 32.90
C HIS A 56 8.23 -8.19 31.65
N ALA A 57 8.78 -9.40 31.80
CA ALA A 57 9.31 -10.16 30.67
C ALA A 57 8.24 -10.46 29.60
N LEU A 58 7.06 -10.91 30.00
CA LEU A 58 5.94 -11.16 29.06
C LEU A 58 5.42 -9.88 28.43
N SER A 59 5.35 -8.77 29.17
CA SER A 59 4.97 -7.47 28.61
C SER A 59 5.97 -7.01 27.56
N ILE A 60 7.26 -7.10 27.84
CA ILE A 60 8.32 -6.73 26.89
C ILE A 60 8.26 -7.64 25.66
N LEU A 61 8.11 -8.95 25.85
CA LEU A 61 7.97 -9.91 24.76
C LEU A 61 6.75 -9.59 23.88
N SER A 62 5.61 -9.26 24.50
CA SER A 62 4.40 -8.91 23.76
C SER A 62 4.55 -7.61 22.95
N ILE A 63 5.19 -6.58 23.53
CA ILE A 63 5.48 -5.33 22.83
C ILE A 63 6.43 -5.58 21.66
N LEU A 64 7.48 -6.38 21.89
CA LEU A 64 8.44 -6.74 20.86
C LEU A 64 7.76 -7.50 19.71
N ALA A 65 6.89 -8.46 20.03
CA ALA A 65 6.13 -9.22 19.04
C ALA A 65 5.22 -8.31 18.20
N VAL A 66 4.48 -7.39 18.83
CA VAL A 66 3.66 -6.40 18.13
C VAL A 66 4.50 -5.50 17.24
N LEU A 67 5.66 -5.05 17.73
CA LEU A 67 6.56 -4.20 16.96
C LEU A 67 7.12 -4.96 15.75
N LEU A 68 7.48 -6.23 15.90
CA LEU A 68 7.94 -7.09 14.81
C LEU A 68 6.86 -7.27 13.74
N ILE A 69 5.61 -7.52 14.16
CA ILE A 69 4.48 -7.65 13.25
C ILE A 69 4.24 -6.33 12.51
N GLY A 70 4.26 -5.20 13.23
CA GLY A 70 4.11 -3.88 12.63
C GLY A 70 5.22 -3.55 11.62
N ALA A 71 6.47 -3.84 11.99
CA ALA A 71 7.62 -3.67 11.10
C ALA A 71 7.54 -4.55 9.85
N TYR A 72 7.11 -5.81 10.01
CA TYR A 72 6.90 -6.72 8.89
C TYR A 72 5.83 -6.19 7.92
N LEU A 73 4.67 -5.78 8.44
CA LEU A 73 3.61 -5.20 7.62
C LEU A 73 4.06 -3.92 6.92
N PHE A 74 4.76 -3.04 7.63
CA PHE A 74 5.34 -1.83 7.05
C PHE A 74 6.33 -2.14 5.93
N PHE A 75 7.21 -3.11 6.14
CA PHE A 75 8.19 -3.54 5.13
C PHE A 75 7.50 -4.10 3.88
N VAL A 76 6.52 -4.97 4.04
CA VAL A 76 5.74 -5.53 2.92
C VAL A 76 5.02 -4.42 2.15
N MET A 77 4.33 -3.52 2.85
CA MET A 77 3.64 -2.39 2.22
C MET A 77 4.61 -1.50 1.46
N SER A 78 5.74 -1.13 2.09
CA SER A 78 6.77 -0.31 1.44
C SER A 78 7.33 -0.99 0.20
N SER A 79 7.53 -2.30 0.22
CA SER A 79 8.01 -3.06 -0.94
C SER A 79 7.00 -3.02 -2.09
N VAL A 80 5.71 -3.22 -1.81
CA VAL A 80 4.64 -3.16 -2.81
C VAL A 80 4.53 -1.76 -3.41
N PHE A 81 4.55 -0.70 -2.59
CA PHE A 81 4.51 0.67 -3.08
C PHE A 81 5.69 1.00 -3.99
N HIS A 82 6.88 0.50 -3.66
CA HIS A 82 8.07 0.71 -4.50
C HIS A 82 7.94 0.03 -5.87
N VAL A 83 7.32 -1.16 -5.92
CA VAL A 83 7.07 -1.87 -7.18
C VAL A 83 5.97 -1.16 -8.00
N MET A 84 4.91 -0.67 -7.36
CA MET A 84 3.84 0.07 -8.04
C MET A 84 4.33 1.38 -8.67
N ALA A 85 5.15 2.15 -7.96
CA ALA A 85 5.71 3.38 -8.52
C ALA A 85 6.54 3.12 -9.79
N ARG A 86 7.27 2.00 -9.82
CA ARG A 86 8.03 1.58 -11.00
C ARG A 86 7.11 1.13 -12.14
N SER A 87 6.02 0.42 -11.85
CA SER A 87 5.08 -0.01 -12.90
C SER A 87 4.36 1.16 -13.54
N ASP A 88 4.00 2.18 -12.76
CA ASP A 88 3.33 3.38 -13.25
C ASP A 88 4.26 4.17 -14.17
N ALA A 89 5.53 4.36 -13.78
CA ALA A 89 6.52 5.00 -14.63
C ALA A 89 6.74 4.25 -15.96
N LEU A 90 6.76 2.91 -15.93
CA LEU A 90 6.88 2.10 -17.15
C LEU A 90 5.64 2.18 -18.04
N ALA A 91 4.45 2.30 -17.46
CA ALA A 91 3.21 2.48 -18.22
C ALA A 91 3.19 3.84 -18.93
N GLU A 92 3.65 4.90 -18.25
CA GLU A 92 3.75 6.25 -18.82
C GLU A 92 4.79 6.30 -19.95
N ILE A 93 5.95 5.68 -19.78
CA ILE A 93 6.98 5.58 -20.85
C ILE A 93 6.38 4.93 -22.10
N ARG A 94 5.67 3.81 -21.95
CA ARG A 94 5.03 3.13 -23.09
C ARG A 94 3.97 3.98 -23.78
N ALA A 95 3.21 4.78 -23.01
CA ALA A 95 2.22 5.68 -23.57
C ALA A 95 2.89 6.78 -24.42
N ILE A 96 4.00 7.34 -23.94
CA ILE A 96 4.78 8.35 -24.66
C ILE A 96 5.41 7.73 -25.92
N GLU A 97 6.05 6.56 -25.82
CA GLU A 97 6.63 5.85 -26.96
C GLU A 97 5.60 5.55 -28.05
N GLY A 98 4.39 5.11 -27.66
CA GLY A 98 3.29 4.91 -28.61
C GLY A 98 2.85 6.19 -29.30
N SER A 99 2.81 7.31 -28.58
CA SER A 99 2.51 8.62 -29.17
C SER A 99 3.59 9.09 -30.15
N ILE A 100 4.87 8.84 -29.83
CA ILE A 100 5.99 9.16 -30.72
C ILE A 100 5.89 8.33 -32.00
N GLY A 101 5.66 7.01 -31.88
CA GLY A 101 5.53 6.14 -33.05
C GLY A 101 4.39 6.57 -33.98
N GLY A 102 3.24 6.99 -33.44
CA GLY A 102 2.14 7.53 -34.24
C GLY A 102 2.51 8.83 -34.97
N MET A 103 3.23 9.74 -34.29
CA MET A 103 3.70 10.99 -34.92
C MET A 103 4.78 10.73 -35.99
N GLU A 104 5.64 9.73 -35.78
CA GLU A 104 6.65 9.32 -36.77
C GLU A 104 6.00 8.74 -38.03
N GLU A 105 4.96 7.92 -37.87
CA GLU A 105 4.18 7.40 -39.00
C GLU A 105 3.52 8.54 -39.78
N GLU A 106 2.87 9.49 -39.10
CA GLU A 106 2.22 10.64 -39.73
C GLU A 106 3.24 11.55 -40.43
N TYR A 107 4.39 11.80 -39.80
CA TYR A 107 5.47 12.58 -40.39
C TYR A 107 6.03 11.91 -41.64
N LEU A 108 6.24 10.58 -41.62
CA LEU A 108 6.75 9.85 -42.77
C LEU A 108 5.74 9.82 -43.91
N ALA A 109 4.45 9.61 -43.61
CA ALA A 109 3.38 9.69 -44.61
C ALA A 109 3.31 11.08 -45.26
N LEU A 110 3.44 12.15 -44.47
CA LEU A 110 3.46 13.51 -45.00
C LEU A 110 4.74 13.81 -45.78
N ALA A 111 5.89 13.30 -45.34
CA ALA A 111 7.17 13.49 -46.01
C ALA A 111 7.22 12.78 -47.38
N GLU A 112 6.59 11.61 -47.52
CA GLU A 112 6.46 10.93 -48.82
C GLU A 112 5.63 11.74 -49.83
N GLU A 113 4.67 12.55 -49.36
CA GLU A 113 3.86 13.40 -50.23
C GLU A 113 4.65 14.62 -50.77
N VAL A 114 5.71 15.04 -50.08
CA VAL A 114 6.59 16.14 -50.49
C VAL A 114 7.58 15.65 -51.55
N SER A 115 7.09 15.51 -52.78
CA SER A 115 7.94 15.25 -53.95
C SER A 115 8.41 16.55 -54.63
N PRO A 116 9.55 16.55 -55.35
CA PRO A 116 10.01 17.71 -56.12
C PRO A 116 8.98 18.19 -57.16
N MET A 117 8.17 17.27 -57.70
CA MET A 117 7.05 17.62 -58.59
C MET A 117 5.95 18.39 -57.85
N ARG A 118 5.56 17.95 -56.65
CA ARG A 118 4.60 18.67 -55.79
C ARG A 118 5.14 20.04 -55.36
N ALA A 119 6.44 20.13 -55.07
CA ALA A 119 7.09 21.39 -54.71
C ALA A 119 7.04 22.43 -55.84
N ALA A 120 7.22 21.99 -57.10
CA ALA A 120 7.06 22.85 -58.26
C ALA A 120 5.59 23.33 -58.44
N GLU A 121 4.60 22.47 -58.16
CA GLU A 121 3.18 22.84 -58.15
C GLU A 121 2.83 23.87 -57.06
N LEU A 122 3.55 23.84 -55.93
CA LEU A 122 3.41 24.79 -54.81
C LEU A 122 4.17 26.12 -55.04
N GLY A 123 4.79 26.32 -56.20
CA GLY A 123 5.52 27.54 -56.54
C GLY A 123 6.90 27.67 -55.89
N LEU A 124 7.44 26.58 -55.35
CA LEU A 124 8.80 26.56 -54.81
C LEU A 124 9.81 26.50 -55.98
N ALA A 125 10.80 27.38 -55.96
CA ALA A 125 11.86 27.41 -56.96
C ALA A 125 13.03 26.49 -56.54
N PRO A 126 13.66 25.76 -57.47
CA PRO A 126 14.81 24.93 -57.17
C PRO A 126 15.98 25.79 -56.68
N VAL A 127 16.60 25.38 -55.56
CA VAL A 127 17.78 26.04 -55.01
C VAL A 127 18.99 25.63 -55.86
N ALA A 128 19.66 26.61 -56.49
CA ALA A 128 20.75 26.37 -57.45
C ALA A 128 22.07 25.92 -56.80
N ASP A 129 22.30 26.25 -55.53
CA ASP A 129 23.53 25.91 -54.78
C ASP A 129 23.18 25.08 -53.53
N THR A 130 23.10 23.77 -53.70
CA THR A 130 22.93 22.83 -52.58
C THR A 130 24.28 22.21 -52.22
N ALA A 131 24.88 22.67 -51.12
CA ALA A 131 26.03 22.01 -50.52
C ALA A 131 25.56 20.81 -49.68
N TYR A 132 25.48 19.62 -50.30
CA TYR A 132 25.15 18.40 -49.57
C TYR A 132 26.32 17.98 -48.69
N VAL A 133 26.14 18.06 -47.37
CA VAL A 133 27.10 17.52 -46.41
C VAL A 133 26.83 16.02 -46.26
N TYR A 134 27.72 15.19 -46.78
CA TYR A 134 27.63 13.74 -46.62
C TYR A 134 27.83 13.38 -45.15
N ARG A 135 26.77 12.85 -44.51
CA ARG A 135 26.85 12.23 -43.18
C ARG A 135 26.84 10.71 -43.37
N PRO A 136 27.96 10.01 -43.10
CA PRO A 136 27.97 8.55 -43.14
C PRO A 136 27.08 8.02 -42.00
N GLY A 137 25.83 7.72 -42.35
CA GLY A 137 24.90 6.97 -41.51
C GLY A 137 25.17 5.47 -41.65
N ASN A 138 25.09 4.74 -40.54
CA ASN A 138 25.41 3.33 -40.40
C ASN A 138 24.54 2.44 -41.34
N THR A 139 25.05 2.07 -42.52
CA THR A 139 24.40 1.22 -43.53
C THR A 139 24.41 -0.28 -43.19
N ALA A 140 24.58 -0.64 -41.91
CA ALA A 140 24.79 -2.02 -41.52
C ALA A 140 23.51 -2.86 -41.38
N VAL A 141 22.44 -2.66 -42.18
CA VAL A 141 21.36 -3.66 -42.33
C VAL A 141 20.68 -3.54 -43.70
N ALA A 142 21.36 -3.94 -44.78
CA ALA A 142 20.71 -4.35 -46.03
C ALA A 142 21.68 -5.19 -46.88
N THR A 143 22.15 -6.32 -46.35
CA THR A 143 22.72 -7.37 -47.21
C THR A 143 21.58 -8.08 -47.92
N THR A 144 21.02 -7.43 -48.94
CA THR A 144 20.22 -8.13 -49.95
C THR A 144 21.21 -8.92 -50.80
N ARG A 145 21.33 -10.22 -50.54
CA ARG A 145 21.95 -11.18 -51.45
C ARG A 145 21.14 -11.18 -52.75
N ALA A 146 21.55 -10.35 -53.70
CA ALA A 146 21.33 -10.59 -55.12
C ALA A 146 22.68 -11.03 -55.68
N GLN A 147 22.94 -12.33 -55.59
CA GLN A 147 24.07 -12.94 -56.28
C GLN A 147 23.57 -13.29 -57.68
N GLU A 148 24.23 -12.65 -58.66
CA GLU A 148 24.00 -12.75 -60.10
C GLU A 148 24.17 -14.18 -60.64
N ILE A 149 23.33 -14.49 -61.64
CA ILE A 149 23.55 -15.22 -62.91
C ILE A 149 24.66 -16.28 -62.94
#